data_AF-A0A098EBN8-F1
#
_entry.id   AF-A0A098EBN8-F1
#
_cell.length_a   1.000
_cell.length_b   1.000
_cell.length_c   1.000
_cell.angle_alpha   90.00
_cell.angle_beta   90.00
_cell.angle_gamma   90.00
#
_symmetry.space_group_name_H-M   'P 1'
#
loop_
_entity.id
_entity.type
_entity.pdbx_description
1 polymer ?
#
loop_
_entity_poly.entity_id
_entity_poly.type
_entity_poly.pdbx_seq_one_letter_code
_entity_poly.pdbx_strand_id
1 'polypeptide(L)'
;MKMVFKCEKCELVWYYPVKKCIYCKGETIELKEEKYAVKGITEVFVPSKDHSQVPYYDILLEDENGNFHIKKSFKKYEIGDVIFKDKKEKEEQVKEKIGVIGTGVTGTGIAQVFVSSGFEVIFKSRTKESLDKAIQRIERELLRTMTVDEKNEIIKSIKPTTNLNDLINADIVIESVTEDANVKKQLFKELDEILRDKTIIATNTSSLSIDELASVTSRADRFIGMHFFNPIPKLHLVEVVRGEKTSNATINEITELAKQINKKPIITKNSPGFIVNRIMAASLNEAIWELYEGVAPAEDIDTAIQLGLNHPMGPLALADLIGLDVVLAIMKSLYQRTNDGKYLPCPLIEEMVEKGKLGRKTRGGFYTY
;
A
#
# COMPACT_ATOMS: atom_id res chain seq x y z
N MET A 1 -4.54 -25.98 -0.48
CA MET A 1 -3.17 -25.45 -0.69
C MET A 1 -3.26 -24.03 -1.21
N LYS A 2 -2.66 -23.03 -0.55
CA LYS A 2 -2.54 -21.68 -1.12
C LYS A 2 -1.41 -21.71 -2.16
N MET A 3 -1.75 -21.59 -3.43
CA MET A 3 -0.82 -21.53 -4.56
C MET A 3 -0.02 -20.22 -4.51
N VAL A 4 1.29 -20.28 -4.77
CA VAL A 4 2.18 -19.12 -4.76
C VAL A 4 2.72 -18.94 -6.18
N PHE A 5 2.61 -17.73 -6.73
CA PHE A 5 3.07 -17.43 -8.09
C PHE A 5 4.20 -16.41 -8.04
N LYS A 6 5.31 -16.65 -8.75
CA LYS A 6 6.43 -15.70 -8.88
C LYS A 6 6.47 -15.16 -10.30
N CYS A 7 6.60 -13.85 -10.47
CA CYS A 7 6.88 -13.27 -11.77
C CYS A 7 8.32 -13.55 -12.18
N GLU A 8 8.53 -14.08 -13.37
CA GLU A 8 9.88 -14.37 -13.88
C GLU A 8 10.69 -13.11 -14.21
N LYS A 9 10.01 -12.00 -14.53
CA LYS A 9 10.67 -10.75 -14.96
C LYS A 9 11.01 -9.81 -13.81
N CYS A 10 10.16 -9.71 -12.79
CA CYS A 10 10.35 -8.76 -11.68
C CYS A 10 10.38 -9.42 -10.31
N GLU A 11 10.37 -10.76 -10.28
CA GLU A 11 10.50 -11.59 -9.08
C GLU A 11 9.41 -11.43 -8.02
N LEU A 12 8.37 -10.63 -8.29
CA LEU A 12 7.27 -10.39 -7.37
C LEU A 12 6.43 -11.64 -7.16
N VAL A 13 6.02 -11.83 -5.92
CA VAL A 13 5.31 -13.03 -5.45
C VAL A 13 3.84 -12.70 -5.19
N TRP A 14 2.96 -13.58 -5.64
CA TRP A 14 1.52 -13.49 -5.48
C TRP A 14 1.04 -14.72 -4.71
N TYR A 15 0.13 -14.53 -3.77
CA TYR A 15 -0.45 -15.61 -2.97
C TYR A 15 -1.82 -16.06 -3.47
N TYR A 16 -2.09 -15.77 -4.74
CA TYR A 16 -3.30 -16.11 -5.48
C TYR A 16 -2.94 -16.33 -6.95
N PRO A 17 -3.77 -17.04 -7.72
CA PRO A 17 -3.52 -17.29 -9.13
C PRO A 17 -3.39 -16.02 -9.96
N VAL A 18 -2.22 -15.87 -10.58
CA VAL A 18 -1.89 -14.78 -11.49
C VAL A 18 -1.29 -15.44 -12.74
N LYS A 19 -1.90 -15.26 -13.91
CA LYS A 19 -1.39 -15.80 -15.19
C LYS A 19 -0.30 -14.93 -15.82
N LYS A 20 -0.39 -13.62 -15.62
CA LYS A 20 0.61 -12.64 -16.02
C LYS A 20 0.79 -11.66 -14.89
N CYS A 21 2.04 -11.33 -14.59
CA CYS A 21 2.37 -10.32 -13.59
C CYS A 21 1.55 -9.05 -13.86
N ILE A 22 0.78 -8.65 -12.84
CA ILE A 22 -0.11 -7.49 -12.92
C ILE A 22 0.68 -6.23 -13.32
N TYR A 23 1.96 -6.19 -12.96
CA TYR A 23 2.88 -5.06 -13.12
C TYR A 23 3.62 -5.06 -14.45
N CYS A 24 4.61 -5.94 -14.61
CA CYS A 24 5.48 -5.91 -15.79
C CYS A 24 4.90 -6.67 -16.98
N LYS A 25 3.68 -7.23 -16.84
CA LYS A 25 3.02 -8.10 -17.82
C LYS A 25 3.79 -9.36 -18.22
N GLY A 26 4.89 -9.64 -17.51
CA GLY A 26 5.70 -10.85 -17.67
C GLY A 26 4.96 -12.08 -17.17
N GLU A 27 5.42 -13.25 -17.59
CA GLU A 27 4.83 -14.51 -17.14
C GLU A 27 5.05 -14.71 -15.64
N THR A 28 4.09 -15.41 -15.04
CA THR A 28 4.11 -15.78 -13.63
C THR A 28 4.04 -17.29 -13.55
N ILE A 29 5.04 -17.87 -12.90
CA ILE A 29 5.14 -19.31 -12.68
C ILE A 29 4.53 -19.64 -11.32
N GLU A 30 3.77 -20.73 -11.27
CA GLU A 30 3.41 -21.33 -9.99
C GLU A 30 4.68 -21.93 -9.38
N LEU A 31 5.03 -21.47 -8.18
CA LEU A 31 6.11 -22.06 -7.40
C LEU A 31 5.60 -23.41 -6.88
N LYS A 32 6.07 -24.49 -7.51
CA LYS A 32 5.86 -25.86 -7.02
C LYS A 32 6.62 -26.04 -5.71
N GLU A 33 6.01 -26.75 -4.77
CA GLU A 33 6.66 -27.10 -3.51
C GLU A 33 7.81 -28.10 -3.80
N GLU A 34 9.06 -27.65 -3.69
CA GLU A 34 10.21 -28.55 -3.74
C GLU A 34 10.25 -29.37 -2.44
N LYS A 35 10.29 -30.70 -2.57
CA LYS A 35 10.38 -31.65 -1.45
C LYS A 35 11.84 -32.01 -1.20
N TYR A 36 12.17 -32.16 0.07
CA TYR A 36 13.46 -32.59 0.57
C TYR A 36 13.26 -33.75 1.54
N ALA A 37 14.08 -34.79 1.44
CA ALA A 37 14.15 -35.83 2.45
C ALA A 37 15.28 -35.55 3.43
N VAL A 38 15.02 -35.67 4.74
CA VAL A 38 16.04 -35.55 5.78
C VAL A 38 16.90 -36.82 5.80
N LYS A 39 18.20 -36.65 5.61
CA LYS A 39 19.19 -37.75 5.53
C LYS A 39 20.15 -37.81 6.70
N GLY A 40 20.30 -36.70 7.41
CA GLY A 40 21.21 -36.60 8.53
C GLY A 40 20.84 -35.43 9.43
N ILE A 41 21.09 -35.58 10.73
CA ILE A 41 20.76 -34.57 11.73
C ILE A 41 21.89 -34.55 12.75
N THR A 42 22.42 -33.38 13.04
CA THR A 42 23.42 -33.18 14.09
C THR A 42 22.97 -32.05 15.01
N GLU A 43 22.98 -32.29 16.32
CA GLU A 43 22.69 -31.27 17.32
C GLU A 43 23.96 -30.45 17.60
N VAL A 44 23.82 -29.13 17.57
CA VAL A 44 24.91 -28.16 17.65
C VAL A 44 24.73 -27.29 18.88
N PHE A 45 25.74 -27.30 19.75
CA PHE A 45 25.78 -26.53 21.00
C PHE A 45 26.68 -25.29 20.92
N VAL A 46 27.28 -25.03 19.75
CA VAL A 46 28.18 -23.91 19.52
C VAL A 46 27.49 -22.86 18.64
N PRO A 47 27.34 -21.60 19.10
CA PRO A 47 26.69 -20.56 18.31
C PRO A 47 27.52 -20.20 17.07
N SER A 48 26.83 -19.79 16.00
CA SER A 48 27.43 -19.41 14.72
C SER A 48 26.98 -18.01 14.28
N LYS A 49 27.70 -17.42 13.31
CA LYS A 49 27.53 -16.03 12.87
C LYS A 49 26.08 -15.65 12.52
N ASP A 50 25.28 -16.62 12.04
CA ASP A 50 23.88 -16.42 11.64
C ASP A 50 22.87 -17.19 12.51
N HIS A 51 23.32 -17.94 13.53
CA HIS A 51 22.50 -18.67 14.51
C HIS A 51 23.15 -18.56 15.89
N SER A 52 22.76 -17.53 16.64
CA SER A 52 23.34 -17.20 17.95
C SER A 52 22.71 -17.95 19.13
N GLN A 53 21.58 -18.62 18.92
CA GLN A 53 20.88 -19.41 19.94
C GLN A 53 21.28 -20.90 19.80
N VAL A 54 21.50 -21.59 20.93
CA VAL A 54 21.86 -23.02 21.01
C VAL A 54 21.04 -23.71 22.11
N PRO A 55 20.72 -25.01 21.99
CA PRO A 55 21.07 -25.89 20.87
C PRO A 55 20.22 -25.63 19.61
N TYR A 56 20.81 -25.91 18.45
CA TYR A 56 20.09 -25.98 17.16
C TYR A 56 20.53 -27.23 16.40
N TYR A 57 19.85 -27.60 15.32
CA TYR A 57 20.12 -28.77 14.50
C TYR A 57 20.65 -28.37 13.13
N ASP A 58 21.76 -28.97 12.71
CA ASP A 58 22.17 -29.02 11.30
C ASP A 58 21.48 -30.24 10.67
N ILE A 59 20.58 -29.99 9.72
CA ILE A 59 19.85 -31.02 8.96
C ILE A 59 20.39 -31.12 7.54
N LEU A 60 20.75 -32.34 7.13
CA LEU A 60 21.14 -32.69 5.78
C LEU A 60 19.89 -33.10 4.99
N LEU A 61 19.64 -32.40 3.89
CA LEU A 61 18.46 -32.52 3.05
C LEU A 61 18.84 -33.02 1.67
N GLU A 62 18.12 -33.99 1.12
CA GLU A 62 18.23 -34.44 -0.28
C GLU A 62 17.01 -33.95 -1.07
N ASP A 63 17.21 -33.22 -2.16
CA ASP A 63 16.13 -32.79 -3.05
C ASP A 63 15.67 -33.90 -4.01
N GLU A 64 14.57 -33.68 -4.74
CA GLU A 64 14.04 -34.65 -5.72
C GLU A 64 15.02 -34.97 -6.88
N ASN A 65 16.07 -34.16 -7.06
CA ASN A 65 17.12 -34.38 -8.05
C ASN A 65 18.36 -35.07 -7.47
N GLY A 66 18.34 -35.45 -6.18
CA GLY A 66 19.45 -36.11 -5.49
C GLY A 66 20.57 -35.17 -5.01
N ASN A 67 20.36 -33.86 -4.99
CA ASN A 67 21.37 -32.94 -4.44
C ASN A 67 21.20 -32.77 -2.93
N PHE A 68 22.33 -32.63 -2.24
CA PHE A 68 22.38 -32.45 -0.80
C PHE A 68 22.50 -30.98 -0.40
N HIS A 69 21.73 -30.57 0.60
CA HIS A 69 21.68 -29.21 1.15
C HIS A 69 21.76 -29.28 2.68
N ILE A 70 22.44 -28.34 3.31
CA ILE A 70 22.47 -28.22 4.78
C ILE A 70 21.58 -27.06 5.19
N LYS A 71 20.62 -27.30 6.08
CA LYS A 71 19.78 -26.28 6.69
C LYS A 71 19.96 -26.30 8.20
N LYS A 72 19.97 -25.12 8.82
CA LYS A 72 19.95 -24.98 10.28
C LYS A 72 18.51 -24.85 10.76
N SER A 73 18.16 -25.49 11.87
CA SER A 73 16.81 -25.54 12.39
C SER A 73 16.79 -25.58 13.91
N PHE A 74 15.89 -24.83 14.55
CA PHE A 74 15.60 -25.00 15.98
C PHE A 74 14.62 -26.15 16.25
N LYS A 75 13.89 -26.58 15.22
CA LYS A 75 13.04 -27.76 15.25
C LYS A 75 13.87 -29.02 15.03
N LYS A 76 13.64 -30.02 15.88
CA LYS A 76 14.18 -31.38 15.68
C LYS A 76 13.36 -32.11 14.63
N TYR A 77 14.04 -32.78 13.71
CA TYR A 77 13.46 -33.68 12.72
C TYR A 77 13.95 -35.12 12.98
N GLU A 78 13.44 -36.07 12.21
CA GLU A 78 13.92 -37.45 12.15
C GLU A 78 14.43 -37.80 10.74
N ILE A 79 15.37 -38.75 10.65
CA ILE A 79 15.85 -39.24 9.36
C ILE A 79 14.67 -39.91 8.65
N GLY A 80 14.41 -39.51 7.40
CA GLY A 80 13.24 -39.92 6.63
C GLY A 80 12.10 -38.91 6.61
N ASP A 81 12.14 -37.87 7.45
CA ASP A 81 11.18 -36.77 7.36
C ASP A 81 11.23 -36.10 5.98
N VAL A 82 10.07 -35.68 5.48
CA VAL A 82 9.97 -34.88 4.26
C VAL A 82 9.76 -33.42 4.64
N ILE A 83 10.71 -32.57 4.27
CA ILE A 83 10.69 -31.12 4.46
C ILE A 83 10.41 -30.47 3.11
N PHE A 84 9.61 -29.41 3.09
CA PHE A 84 9.37 -28.64 1.88
C PHE A 84 10.29 -27.42 1.91
N LYS A 85 10.92 -27.04 0.77
CA LYS A 85 11.72 -25.79 0.68
C LYS A 85 10.90 -24.68 1.26
N ASP A 86 11.53 -23.84 2.06
CA ASP A 86 10.90 -22.75 2.77
C ASP A 86 9.89 -21.95 1.90
N LYS A 87 8.62 -22.38 1.91
CA LYS A 87 7.60 -21.49 2.47
C LYS A 87 8.24 -21.07 3.78
N LYS A 88 8.73 -19.83 3.89
CA LYS A 88 8.95 -19.17 5.21
C LYS A 88 7.92 -19.80 6.14
N GLU A 89 8.36 -20.59 7.10
CA GLU A 89 7.49 -21.45 7.91
C GLU A 89 6.26 -20.64 8.27
N LYS A 90 5.19 -20.84 7.51
CA LYS A 90 3.89 -20.37 7.91
C LYS A 90 3.44 -21.51 8.79
N GLU A 91 3.80 -21.41 10.07
CA GLU A 91 2.76 -21.50 11.09
C GLU A 91 1.48 -20.88 10.47
N GLU A 92 0.31 -21.47 10.69
CA GLU A 92 -0.94 -20.78 10.40
C GLU A 92 -0.97 -19.50 11.25
N GLN A 93 -0.23 -18.48 10.81
CA GLN A 93 -0.24 -17.15 11.35
C GLN A 93 -1.60 -16.64 10.93
N VAL A 94 -2.50 -16.70 11.90
CA VAL A 94 -3.74 -15.95 11.92
C VAL A 94 -3.36 -14.54 11.50
N LYS A 95 -3.71 -14.19 10.26
CA LYS A 95 -3.45 -12.86 9.74
C LYS A 95 -4.28 -11.86 10.53
N GLU A 96 -3.73 -10.67 10.69
CA GLU A 96 -4.40 -9.55 11.32
C GLU A 96 -5.73 -9.26 10.62
N LYS A 97 -6.77 -8.94 11.40
CA LYS A 97 -8.04 -8.49 10.84
C LYS A 97 -7.97 -7.01 10.51
N ILE A 98 -8.23 -6.67 9.24
CA ILE A 98 -8.07 -5.31 8.74
C ILE A 98 -9.43 -4.64 8.65
N GLY A 99 -9.63 -3.57 9.42
CA GLY A 99 -10.74 -2.65 9.23
C GLY A 99 -10.41 -1.64 8.14
N VAL A 100 -11.27 -1.45 7.15
CA VAL A 100 -11.12 -0.37 6.15
C VAL A 100 -12.35 0.51 6.20
N ILE A 101 -12.17 1.82 6.39
CA ILE A 101 -13.26 2.78 6.47
C ILE A 101 -13.25 3.69 5.25
N GLY A 102 -14.37 3.71 4.52
CA GLY A 102 -14.56 4.55 3.34
C GLY A 102 -14.55 3.75 2.05
N THR A 103 -15.63 3.86 1.26
CA THR A 103 -15.83 3.13 0.00
C THR A 103 -15.49 3.95 -1.24
N GLY A 104 -14.73 5.04 -1.07
CA GLY A 104 -14.20 5.83 -2.17
C GLY A 104 -13.21 5.06 -3.03
N VAL A 105 -12.62 5.72 -4.03
CA VAL A 105 -11.63 5.11 -4.94
C VAL A 105 -10.47 4.48 -4.17
N THR A 106 -9.90 5.22 -3.22
CA THR A 106 -8.76 4.79 -2.40
C THR A 106 -9.15 3.67 -1.44
N GLY A 107 -10.20 3.87 -0.63
CA GLY A 107 -10.63 2.85 0.33
C GLY A 107 -11.03 1.52 -0.33
N THR A 108 -11.67 1.55 -1.50
CA THR A 108 -11.93 0.34 -2.31
C THR A 108 -10.63 -0.33 -2.76
N GLY A 109 -9.63 0.45 -3.21
CA GLY A 109 -8.33 -0.07 -3.60
C GLY A 109 -7.53 -0.67 -2.44
N ILE A 110 -7.62 -0.07 -1.24
CA ILE A 110 -7.03 -0.59 0.00
C ILE A 110 -7.69 -1.93 0.35
N ALA A 111 -9.01 -1.98 0.43
CA ALA A 111 -9.76 -3.20 0.72
C ALA A 111 -9.42 -4.33 -0.27
N GLN A 112 -9.36 -4.01 -1.58
CA GLN A 112 -8.95 -4.95 -2.62
C GLN A 112 -7.54 -5.52 -2.37
N VAL A 113 -6.55 -4.68 -2.07
CA VAL A 113 -5.17 -5.14 -1.87
C VAL A 113 -5.04 -6.07 -0.67
N PHE A 114 -5.71 -5.74 0.44
CA PHE A 114 -5.68 -6.58 1.63
C PHE A 114 -6.39 -7.91 1.41
N VAL A 115 -7.61 -7.90 0.86
CA VAL A 115 -8.37 -9.13 0.64
C VAL A 115 -7.68 -10.04 -0.37
N SER A 116 -7.12 -9.49 -1.46
CA SER A 116 -6.34 -10.26 -2.43
C SER A 116 -5.05 -10.83 -1.82
N SER A 117 -4.49 -10.20 -0.80
CA SER A 117 -3.34 -10.72 -0.05
C SER A 117 -3.74 -11.76 1.01
N GLY A 118 -5.02 -12.13 1.08
CA GLY A 118 -5.56 -13.17 1.96
C GLY A 118 -5.82 -12.73 3.39
N PHE A 119 -6.01 -11.43 3.63
CA PHE A 119 -6.46 -10.89 4.91
C PHE A 119 -8.00 -10.89 4.99
N GLU A 120 -8.54 -11.06 6.18
CA GLU A 120 -9.94 -10.72 6.46
C GLU A 120 -10.10 -9.19 6.52
N VAL A 121 -11.08 -8.67 5.79
CA VAL A 121 -11.34 -7.22 5.71
C VAL A 121 -12.73 -6.90 6.22
N ILE A 122 -12.82 -6.14 7.30
CA ILE A 122 -14.06 -5.51 7.75
C ILE A 122 -14.22 -4.19 7.00
N PHE A 123 -15.09 -4.17 5.99
CA PHE A 123 -15.22 -3.01 5.11
C PHE A 123 -16.40 -2.15 5.54
N LYS A 124 -16.12 -0.96 6.06
CA LYS A 124 -17.11 -0.06 6.65
C LYS A 124 -17.43 1.13 5.75
N SER A 125 -18.73 1.40 5.61
CA SER A 125 -19.25 2.63 5.00
C SER A 125 -20.41 3.24 5.77
N ARG A 126 -20.88 4.42 5.32
CA ARG A 126 -22.10 5.07 5.82
C ARG A 126 -23.37 4.38 5.34
N THR A 127 -23.38 3.87 4.11
CA THR A 127 -24.58 3.27 3.49
C THR A 127 -24.28 1.92 2.86
N LYS A 128 -25.24 1.01 2.90
CA LYS A 128 -25.16 -0.30 2.24
C LYS A 128 -24.95 -0.18 0.73
N GLU A 129 -25.67 0.74 0.08
CA GLU A 129 -25.54 0.97 -1.36
C GLU A 129 -24.10 1.30 -1.79
N SER A 130 -23.40 2.13 -1.01
CA SER A 130 -22.01 2.47 -1.30
C SER A 130 -21.05 1.29 -1.09
N LEU A 131 -21.34 0.38 -0.15
CA LEU A 131 -20.58 -0.86 0.03
C LEU A 131 -20.79 -1.80 -1.14
N ASP A 132 -22.04 -2.01 -1.54
CA ASP A 132 -22.39 -2.89 -2.65
C ASP A 132 -21.69 -2.43 -3.94
N LYS A 133 -21.71 -1.12 -4.23
CA LYS A 133 -20.98 -0.52 -5.37
C LYS A 133 -19.46 -0.73 -5.28
N ALA A 134 -18.88 -0.58 -4.10
CA ALA A 134 -17.44 -0.79 -3.90
C ALA A 134 -17.06 -2.26 -4.08
N ILE A 135 -17.81 -3.19 -3.51
CA ILE A 135 -17.59 -4.63 -3.67
C ILE A 135 -17.72 -5.04 -5.13
N GLN A 136 -18.76 -4.59 -5.83
CA GLN A 136 -18.91 -4.85 -7.27
C GLN A 136 -17.71 -4.34 -8.10
N ARG A 137 -17.12 -3.20 -7.70
CA ARG A 137 -15.91 -2.70 -8.34
C ARG A 137 -14.71 -3.60 -8.08
N ILE A 138 -14.53 -4.10 -6.84
CA ILE A 138 -13.49 -5.06 -6.50
C ILE A 138 -13.67 -6.33 -7.34
N GLU A 139 -14.87 -6.90 -7.38
CA GLU A 139 -15.19 -8.10 -8.16
C GLU A 139 -14.83 -7.94 -9.64
N ARG A 140 -15.23 -6.82 -10.24
CA ARG A 140 -14.94 -6.51 -11.64
C ARG A 140 -13.43 -6.42 -11.92
N GLU A 141 -12.67 -5.79 -11.03
CA GLU A 141 -11.23 -5.67 -11.19
C GLU A 141 -10.52 -7.02 -11.00
N LEU A 142 -10.96 -7.84 -10.05
CA LEU A 142 -10.41 -9.19 -9.82
C LEU A 142 -10.63 -10.10 -11.03
N LEU A 143 -11.82 -10.09 -11.63
CA LEU A 143 -12.16 -10.89 -12.82
C LEU A 143 -11.29 -10.60 -14.05
N ARG A 144 -10.56 -9.48 -14.08
CA ARG A 144 -9.58 -9.21 -15.15
C ARG A 144 -8.36 -10.10 -15.10
N THR A 145 -8.07 -10.73 -13.95
CA THR A 145 -6.83 -11.47 -13.71
C THR A 145 -7.05 -12.89 -13.18
N MET A 146 -8.27 -13.25 -12.78
CA MET A 146 -8.59 -14.54 -12.17
C MET A 146 -9.99 -15.04 -12.57
N THR A 147 -10.26 -16.31 -12.27
CA THR A 147 -11.53 -17.00 -12.53
C THR A 147 -12.65 -16.57 -11.55
N VAL A 148 -13.88 -16.96 -11.84
CA VAL A 148 -15.05 -16.67 -10.99
C VAL A 148 -14.92 -17.32 -9.61
N ASP A 149 -14.44 -18.57 -9.54
CA ASP A 149 -14.30 -19.30 -8.28
C ASP A 149 -13.21 -18.69 -7.40
N GLU A 150 -12.04 -18.39 -7.96
CA GLU A 150 -10.95 -17.70 -7.26
C GLU A 150 -11.40 -16.34 -6.71
N LYS A 151 -12.12 -15.56 -7.53
CA LYS A 151 -12.71 -14.28 -7.12
C LYS A 151 -13.71 -14.48 -5.98
N ASN A 152 -14.59 -15.47 -6.07
CA ASN A 152 -15.60 -15.75 -5.03
C ASN A 152 -14.94 -16.10 -3.68
N GLU A 153 -13.88 -16.90 -3.68
CA GLU A 153 -13.13 -17.24 -2.47
C GLU A 153 -12.48 -16.01 -1.82
N ILE A 154 -11.90 -15.09 -2.63
CA ILE A 154 -11.33 -13.85 -2.12
C ILE A 154 -12.42 -12.96 -1.51
N ILE A 155 -13.54 -12.76 -2.20
CA ILE A 155 -14.61 -11.86 -1.76
C ILE A 155 -15.27 -12.32 -0.46
N LYS A 156 -15.34 -13.63 -0.18
CA LYS A 156 -15.82 -14.16 1.11
C LYS A 156 -15.05 -13.63 2.32
N SER A 157 -13.80 -13.19 2.12
CA SER A 157 -12.98 -12.60 3.18
C SER A 157 -13.31 -11.13 3.46
N ILE A 158 -14.26 -10.53 2.75
CA ILE A 158 -14.79 -9.19 3.04
C ILE A 158 -16.05 -9.31 3.90
N LYS A 159 -16.03 -8.73 5.10
CA LYS A 159 -17.20 -8.51 5.96
C LYS A 159 -17.70 -7.07 5.79
N PRO A 160 -18.70 -6.80 4.93
CA PRO A 160 -19.27 -5.46 4.80
C PRO A 160 -20.07 -5.08 6.05
N THR A 161 -19.96 -3.83 6.49
CA THR A 161 -20.78 -3.30 7.59
C THR A 161 -21.05 -1.80 7.48
N THR A 162 -22.18 -1.36 8.01
CA THR A 162 -22.48 0.06 8.24
C THR A 162 -22.31 0.47 9.71
N ASN A 163 -22.08 -0.50 10.61
CA ASN A 163 -21.93 -0.27 12.03
C ASN A 163 -20.45 -0.12 12.40
N LEU A 164 -20.10 0.98 13.06
CA LEU A 164 -18.72 1.23 13.49
C LEU A 164 -18.24 0.19 14.52
N ASN A 165 -19.13 -0.29 15.39
CA ASN A 165 -18.82 -1.24 16.46
C ASN A 165 -18.28 -2.59 15.97
N ASP A 166 -18.56 -2.98 14.71
CA ASP A 166 -18.00 -4.21 14.14
C ASP A 166 -16.46 -4.17 14.07
N LEU A 167 -15.86 -2.98 14.06
CA LEU A 167 -14.41 -2.77 14.00
C LEU A 167 -13.69 -3.10 15.31
N ILE A 168 -14.39 -3.35 16.43
CA ILE A 168 -13.77 -3.80 17.68
C ILE A 168 -12.91 -5.06 17.48
N ASN A 169 -13.26 -5.88 16.49
CA ASN A 169 -12.56 -7.11 16.14
C ASN A 169 -11.38 -6.92 15.18
N ALA A 170 -11.13 -5.69 14.70
CA ALA A 170 -9.97 -5.38 13.87
C ALA A 170 -8.72 -5.25 14.73
N ASP A 171 -7.59 -5.74 14.21
CA ASP A 171 -6.27 -5.52 14.80
C ASP A 171 -5.66 -4.22 14.26
N ILE A 172 -6.00 -3.84 13.02
CA ILE A 172 -5.57 -2.61 12.37
C ILE A 172 -6.76 -1.99 11.65
N VAL A 173 -7.02 -0.69 11.87
CA VAL A 173 -8.07 0.07 11.16
C VAL A 173 -7.42 1.11 10.26
N ILE A 174 -7.75 1.09 8.97
CA ILE A 174 -7.26 2.02 7.96
C ILE A 174 -8.40 2.93 7.52
N GLU A 175 -8.30 4.20 7.87
CA GLU A 175 -9.26 5.23 7.52
C GLU A 175 -8.93 5.84 6.15
N SER A 176 -9.92 5.92 5.26
CA SER A 176 -9.84 6.53 3.93
C SER A 176 -11.17 7.18 3.52
N VAL A 177 -11.71 8.03 4.40
CA VAL A 177 -12.86 8.91 4.13
C VAL A 177 -12.41 10.24 3.51
N THR A 178 -13.32 11.21 3.46
CA THR A 178 -13.07 12.54 2.91
C THR A 178 -11.88 13.22 3.58
N GLU A 179 -11.13 14.00 2.80
CA GLU A 179 -9.94 14.72 3.25
C GLU A 179 -10.31 16.00 4.03
N ASP A 180 -11.14 15.84 5.07
CA ASP A 180 -11.58 16.89 5.99
C ASP A 180 -11.12 16.55 7.40
N ALA A 181 -10.37 17.46 8.03
CA ALA A 181 -9.77 17.24 9.33
C ALA A 181 -10.81 17.07 10.44
N ASN A 182 -11.95 17.78 10.38
CA ASN A 182 -12.99 17.70 11.40
C ASN A 182 -13.73 16.37 11.31
N VAL A 183 -14.08 15.95 10.09
CA VAL A 183 -14.71 14.64 9.83
C VAL A 183 -13.81 13.50 10.31
N LYS A 184 -12.52 13.54 9.97
CA LYS A 184 -11.56 12.52 10.42
C LYS A 184 -11.37 12.53 11.93
N LYS A 185 -11.20 13.71 12.56
CA LYS A 185 -11.07 13.81 14.03
C LYS A 185 -12.29 13.27 14.76
N GLN A 186 -13.51 13.58 14.29
CA GLN A 186 -14.72 13.03 14.88
C GLN A 186 -14.73 11.50 14.78
N LEU A 187 -14.43 10.96 13.59
CA LEU A 187 -14.33 9.52 13.39
C LEU A 187 -13.27 8.87 14.29
N PHE A 188 -12.10 9.49 14.47
CA PHE A 188 -11.05 8.95 15.33
C PHE A 188 -11.42 8.96 16.82
N LYS A 189 -12.19 9.94 17.29
CA LYS A 189 -12.75 9.93 18.66
C LYS A 189 -13.69 8.74 18.85
N GLU A 190 -14.63 8.55 17.92
CA GLU A 190 -15.57 7.42 17.97
C GLU A 190 -14.83 6.07 17.91
N LEU A 191 -13.76 5.98 17.10
CA LEU A 191 -12.93 4.78 17.03
C LEU A 191 -12.15 4.54 18.33
N ASP A 192 -11.60 5.57 18.95
CA ASP A 192 -10.82 5.43 20.18
C ASP A 192 -11.65 4.88 21.35
N GLU A 193 -12.94 5.18 21.39
CA GLU A 193 -13.87 4.66 22.40
C GLU A 193 -14.23 3.18 22.21
N ILE A 194 -14.26 2.68 20.97
CA ILE A 194 -14.75 1.32 20.66
C ILE A 194 -13.64 0.30 20.43
N LEU A 195 -12.45 0.75 20.01
CA LEU A 195 -11.37 -0.15 19.61
C LEU A 195 -10.63 -0.69 20.83
N ARG A 196 -10.11 -1.92 20.70
CA ARG A 196 -9.31 -2.55 21.75
C ARG A 196 -8.00 -1.80 21.93
N ASP A 197 -7.42 -1.87 23.13
CA ASP A 197 -6.18 -1.16 23.47
C ASP A 197 -4.97 -1.47 22.59
N LYS A 198 -4.94 -2.65 21.99
CA LYS A 198 -3.88 -3.05 21.08
C LYS A 198 -4.07 -2.61 19.63
N THR A 199 -5.27 -2.18 19.24
CA THR A 199 -5.58 -1.88 17.83
C THR A 199 -4.81 -0.66 17.34
N ILE A 200 -4.20 -0.78 16.15
CA ILE A 200 -3.55 0.33 15.45
C ILE A 200 -4.57 1.09 14.61
N ILE A 201 -4.50 2.42 14.67
CA ILE A 201 -5.26 3.31 13.79
C ILE A 201 -4.31 3.89 12.75
N ALA A 202 -4.54 3.55 11.49
CA ALA A 202 -3.86 4.12 10.35
C ALA A 202 -4.79 5.05 9.55
N THR A 203 -4.25 6.14 9.01
CA THR A 203 -5.01 7.05 8.11
C THR A 203 -4.33 7.17 6.76
N ASN A 204 -5.11 6.98 5.69
CA ASN A 204 -4.74 7.33 4.32
C ASN A 204 -5.15 8.78 4.07
N THR A 205 -4.32 9.70 4.56
CA THR A 205 -4.36 11.13 4.22
C THR A 205 -3.16 11.46 3.34
N SER A 206 -3.31 12.43 2.44
CA SER A 206 -2.25 12.91 1.56
C SER A 206 -1.68 14.27 2.01
N SER A 207 -2.37 14.97 2.92
CA SER A 207 -2.11 16.39 3.21
C SER A 207 -2.31 16.81 4.67
N LEU A 208 -3.01 16.03 5.50
CA LEU A 208 -3.28 16.39 6.89
C LEU A 208 -2.13 16.01 7.81
N SER A 209 -2.04 16.69 8.96
CA SER A 209 -1.03 16.41 9.96
C SER A 209 -1.40 15.16 10.76
N ILE A 210 -0.52 14.15 10.78
CA ILE A 210 -0.73 12.93 11.56
C ILE A 210 -0.82 13.26 13.05
N ASP A 211 -0.01 14.19 13.55
CA ASP A 211 -0.01 14.60 14.96
C ASP A 211 -1.31 15.29 15.37
N GLU A 212 -1.86 16.11 14.48
CA GLU A 212 -3.13 16.79 14.71
C GLU A 212 -4.30 15.80 14.76
N LEU A 213 -4.29 14.80 13.88
CA LEU A 213 -5.30 13.73 13.87
C LEU A 213 -5.14 12.78 15.06
N ALA A 214 -3.91 12.47 15.47
CA ALA A 214 -3.64 11.60 16.62
C ALA A 214 -4.03 12.27 17.96
N SER A 215 -4.00 13.62 18.02
CA SER A 215 -4.25 14.40 19.25
C SER A 215 -5.64 14.18 19.88
N VAL A 216 -6.60 13.66 19.10
CA VAL A 216 -7.96 13.38 19.58
C VAL A 216 -8.16 11.94 20.05
N THR A 217 -7.07 11.15 20.09
CA THR A 217 -7.08 9.75 20.54
C THR A 217 -6.21 9.59 21.80
N SER A 218 -6.56 8.64 22.65
CA SER A 218 -5.78 8.23 23.83
C SER A 218 -4.58 7.34 23.47
N ARG A 219 -4.54 6.81 22.24
CA ARG A 219 -3.55 5.86 21.71
C ARG A 219 -2.62 6.43 20.64
N ALA A 220 -2.13 7.66 20.85
CA ALA A 220 -1.28 8.33 19.87
C ALA A 220 0.00 7.53 19.52
N ASP A 221 0.46 6.63 20.40
CA ASP A 221 1.57 5.70 20.14
C ASP A 221 1.23 4.62 19.11
N ARG A 222 -0.06 4.31 18.92
CA ARG A 222 -0.63 3.38 17.93
C ARG A 222 -1.36 4.08 16.78
N PHE A 223 -1.16 5.39 16.62
CA PHE A 223 -1.70 6.16 15.51
C PHE A 223 -0.61 6.44 14.48
N ILE A 224 -0.89 6.23 13.19
CA ILE A 224 0.11 6.34 12.12
C ILE A 224 -0.50 6.75 10.78
N GLY A 225 0.28 7.43 9.93
CA GLY A 225 -0.13 7.63 8.53
C GLY A 225 0.26 6.46 7.65
N MET A 226 -0.62 6.04 6.77
CA MET A 226 -0.38 5.00 5.77
C MET A 226 -0.90 5.49 4.41
N HIS A 227 -0.06 6.23 3.70
CA HIS A 227 -0.44 6.92 2.47
C HIS A 227 -0.17 6.04 1.24
N PHE A 228 -1.25 5.63 0.59
CA PHE A 228 -1.25 4.82 -0.63
C PHE A 228 -1.39 5.68 -1.89
N PHE A 229 -0.83 5.20 -3.00
CA PHE A 229 -0.84 5.91 -4.27
C PHE A 229 -1.79 5.24 -5.28
N ASN A 230 -2.55 6.05 -6.00
CA ASN A 230 -3.47 5.55 -7.02
C ASN A 230 -2.76 5.25 -8.36
N PRO A 231 -3.07 4.13 -9.03
CA PRO A 231 -3.99 3.06 -8.60
C PRO A 231 -3.38 2.11 -7.56
N ILE A 232 -4.03 1.95 -6.41
CA ILE A 232 -3.48 1.25 -5.23
C ILE A 232 -3.09 -0.22 -5.48
N PRO A 233 -3.88 -1.05 -6.19
CA PRO A 233 -3.45 -2.40 -6.52
C PRO A 233 -2.19 -2.46 -7.39
N LYS A 234 -1.94 -1.42 -8.19
CA LYS A 234 -0.87 -1.37 -9.20
C LYS A 234 0.42 -0.72 -8.71
N LEU A 235 0.36 0.25 -7.80
CA LEU A 235 1.57 0.92 -7.31
C LEU A 235 2.14 0.19 -6.09
N HIS A 236 3.47 0.02 -6.03
CA HIS A 236 4.11 -0.73 -4.94
C HIS A 236 4.52 0.15 -3.77
N LEU A 237 4.22 1.44 -3.78
CA LEU A 237 4.68 2.34 -2.74
C LEU A 237 3.59 2.53 -1.68
N VAL A 238 4.01 2.57 -0.42
CA VAL A 238 3.22 3.15 0.66
C VAL A 238 4.15 4.00 1.52
N GLU A 239 3.76 5.23 1.81
CA GLU A 239 4.46 6.07 2.79
C GLU A 239 3.92 5.74 4.19
N VAL A 240 4.82 5.29 5.07
CA VAL A 240 4.55 5.04 6.49
C VAL A 240 4.96 6.30 7.25
N VAL A 241 3.97 7.12 7.60
CA VAL A 241 4.19 8.46 8.15
C VAL A 241 4.17 8.40 9.67
N ARG A 242 5.34 8.57 10.27
CA ARG A 242 5.56 8.64 11.71
C ARG A 242 5.08 9.98 12.27
N GLY A 243 4.07 9.94 13.14
CA GLY A 243 3.78 11.03 14.06
C GLY A 243 4.80 11.11 15.20
N GLU A 244 4.83 12.23 15.91
CA GLU A 244 5.73 12.51 17.01
C GLU A 244 5.62 11.45 18.13
N LYS A 245 4.39 11.06 18.46
CA LYS A 245 4.11 10.07 19.50
C LYS A 245 4.09 8.62 19.00
N THR A 246 4.04 8.38 17.69
CA THR A 246 3.96 7.02 17.11
C THR A 246 5.14 6.16 17.57
N SER A 247 4.83 4.99 18.13
CA SER A 247 5.83 4.06 18.66
C SER A 247 6.63 3.36 17.55
N ASN A 248 7.86 2.95 17.86
CA ASN A 248 8.64 2.12 16.94
C ASN A 248 7.97 0.75 16.69
N ALA A 249 7.23 0.22 17.66
CA ALA A 249 6.49 -1.03 17.51
C ALA A 249 5.40 -0.91 16.42
N THR A 250 4.61 0.17 16.47
CA THR A 250 3.58 0.46 15.46
C THR A 250 4.18 0.67 14.07
N ILE A 251 5.32 1.37 13.97
CA ILE A 251 6.02 1.54 12.68
C ILE A 251 6.47 0.19 12.13
N ASN A 252 7.06 -0.67 12.96
CA ASN A 252 7.52 -1.99 12.54
C ASN A 252 6.35 -2.87 12.07
N GLU A 253 5.25 -2.88 12.83
CA GLU A 253 4.05 -3.65 12.50
C GLU A 253 3.45 -3.22 11.16
N ILE A 254 3.28 -1.91 10.93
CA ILE A 254 2.77 -1.38 9.66
C ILE A 254 3.76 -1.59 8.51
N THR A 255 5.06 -1.52 8.77
CA THR A 255 6.11 -1.79 7.78
C THR A 255 6.07 -3.25 7.32
N GLU A 256 5.93 -4.20 8.25
CA GLU A 256 5.77 -5.61 7.91
C GLU A 256 4.43 -5.88 7.22
N LEU A 257 3.33 -5.27 7.69
CA LEU A 257 2.03 -5.35 7.04
C LEU A 257 2.09 -4.89 5.57
N ALA A 258 2.74 -3.75 5.31
CA ALA A 258 2.95 -3.24 3.96
C ALA A 258 3.70 -4.22 3.06
N LYS A 259 4.75 -4.89 3.58
CA LYS A 259 5.47 -5.93 2.83
C LYS A 259 4.58 -7.14 2.53
N GLN A 260 3.73 -7.55 3.47
CA GLN A 260 2.80 -8.68 3.27
C GLN A 260 1.78 -8.44 2.16
N ILE A 261 1.48 -7.19 1.84
CA ILE A 261 0.60 -6.79 0.72
C ILE A 261 1.39 -6.35 -0.53
N ASN A 262 2.66 -6.78 -0.64
CA ASN A 262 3.58 -6.47 -1.73
C ASN A 262 3.76 -4.96 -1.98
N LYS A 263 3.70 -4.15 -0.93
CA LYS A 263 4.13 -2.75 -0.95
C LYS A 263 5.52 -2.62 -0.34
N LYS A 264 6.32 -1.74 -0.92
CA LYS A 264 7.56 -1.20 -0.36
C LYS A 264 7.18 -0.04 0.58
N PRO A 265 7.31 -0.23 1.90
CA PRO A 265 7.12 0.86 2.85
C PRO A 265 8.28 1.84 2.77
N ILE A 266 7.97 3.13 2.74
CA ILE A 266 8.94 4.21 2.93
C ILE A 266 8.56 4.96 4.20
N ILE A 267 9.42 4.90 5.21
CA ILE A 267 9.20 5.57 6.48
C ILE A 267 9.56 7.04 6.33
N THR A 268 8.64 7.92 6.73
CA THR A 268 8.83 9.37 6.69
C THR A 268 8.30 10.01 7.96
N LYS A 269 8.80 11.19 8.31
CA LYS A 269 8.27 11.98 9.41
C LYS A 269 6.98 12.69 8.97
N ASN A 270 6.11 13.01 9.92
CA ASN A 270 4.98 13.89 9.69
C ASN A 270 5.49 15.27 9.20
N SER A 271 5.33 15.51 7.90
CA SER A 271 5.75 16.73 7.21
C SER A 271 4.71 17.06 6.14
N PRO A 272 4.47 18.34 5.82
CA PRO A 272 3.59 18.72 4.71
C PRO A 272 3.93 17.99 3.41
N GLY A 273 2.96 17.28 2.83
CA GLY A 273 3.09 16.48 1.60
C GLY A 273 4.06 15.30 1.65
N PHE A 274 4.51 14.91 2.84
CA PHE A 274 5.43 13.78 3.07
C PHE A 274 6.67 13.85 2.16
N ILE A 275 6.91 12.84 1.31
CA ILE A 275 8.03 12.83 0.37
C ILE A 275 7.51 13.09 -1.04
N VAL A 276 6.65 12.20 -1.54
CA VAL A 276 6.27 12.19 -2.97
C VAL A 276 5.52 13.45 -3.35
N ASN A 277 4.45 13.80 -2.62
CA ASN A 277 3.64 14.97 -2.97
C ASN A 277 4.42 16.27 -2.83
N ARG A 278 5.31 16.36 -1.83
CA ARG A 278 6.14 17.55 -1.61
C ARG A 278 7.12 17.82 -2.76
N ILE A 279 7.75 16.77 -3.31
CA ILE A 279 8.68 16.90 -4.44
C ILE A 279 7.90 17.09 -5.74
N MET A 280 6.87 16.26 -5.96
CA MET A 280 6.03 16.30 -7.15
C MET A 280 5.39 17.68 -7.33
N ALA A 281 4.74 18.22 -6.30
CA ALA A 281 4.07 19.51 -6.40
C ALA A 281 5.03 20.64 -6.79
N ALA A 282 6.25 20.68 -6.22
CA ALA A 282 7.24 21.68 -6.60
C ALA A 282 7.66 21.54 -8.07
N SER A 283 7.93 20.31 -8.52
CA SER A 283 8.31 20.05 -9.92
C SER A 283 7.19 20.36 -10.92
N LEU A 284 5.95 20.02 -10.57
CA LEU A 284 4.79 20.33 -11.41
C LEU A 284 4.56 21.85 -11.47
N ASN A 285 4.65 22.55 -10.34
CA ASN A 285 4.46 24.00 -10.31
C ASN A 285 5.49 24.71 -11.20
N GLU A 286 6.75 24.28 -11.16
CA GLU A 286 7.81 24.87 -11.95
C GLU A 286 7.53 24.75 -13.46
N ALA A 287 7.09 23.58 -13.92
CA ALA A 287 6.72 23.39 -15.33
C ALA A 287 5.54 24.28 -15.75
N ILE A 288 4.61 24.55 -14.82
CA ILE A 288 3.48 25.45 -15.08
C ILE A 288 3.95 26.91 -15.13
N TRP A 289 4.94 27.28 -14.30
CA TRP A 289 5.59 28.60 -14.38
C TRP A 289 6.33 28.79 -15.70
N GLU A 290 7.13 27.81 -16.15
CA GLU A 290 7.81 27.90 -17.46
C GLU A 290 6.81 28.10 -18.60
N LEU A 291 5.66 27.41 -18.55
CA LEU A 291 4.59 27.61 -19.52
C LEU A 291 3.97 29.01 -19.41
N TYR A 292 3.68 29.46 -18.19
CA TYR A 292 3.06 30.76 -17.92
C TYR A 292 3.94 31.94 -18.33
N GLU A 293 5.25 31.83 -18.14
CA GLU A 293 6.26 32.82 -18.52
C GLU A 293 6.60 32.79 -20.02
N GLY A 294 6.08 31.79 -20.76
CA GLY A 294 6.29 31.65 -22.19
C GLY A 294 7.69 31.16 -22.56
N VAL A 295 8.36 30.41 -21.68
CA VAL A 295 9.69 29.83 -21.93
C VAL A 295 9.65 28.87 -23.12
N ALA A 296 8.62 28.02 -23.17
CA ALA A 296 8.41 27.03 -24.23
C ALA A 296 6.93 26.60 -24.28
N PRO A 297 6.45 26.05 -25.41
CA PRO A 297 5.13 25.42 -25.47
C PRO A 297 5.09 24.14 -24.61
N ALA A 298 3.90 23.76 -24.16
CA ALA A 298 3.71 22.62 -23.27
C ALA A 298 4.33 21.31 -23.78
N GLU A 299 4.22 21.05 -25.10
CA GLU A 299 4.80 19.87 -25.76
C GLU A 299 6.33 19.80 -25.61
N ASP A 300 7.02 20.93 -25.72
CA ASP A 300 8.48 21.00 -25.63
C ASP A 300 8.94 20.88 -24.18
N ILE A 301 8.24 21.51 -23.22
CA ILE A 301 8.51 21.35 -21.77
C ILE A 301 8.39 19.88 -21.38
N ASP A 302 7.30 19.22 -21.77
CA ASP A 302 7.07 17.82 -21.47
C ASP A 302 8.11 16.90 -22.14
N THR A 303 8.46 17.17 -23.40
CA THR A 303 9.47 16.41 -24.15
C THR A 303 10.86 16.56 -23.52
N ALA A 304 11.23 17.77 -23.09
CA ALA A 304 12.50 18.04 -22.43
C ALA A 304 12.64 17.25 -21.13
N ILE A 305 11.59 17.18 -20.30
CA ILE A 305 11.63 16.40 -19.05
C ILE A 305 11.59 14.89 -19.32
N GLN A 306 10.83 14.43 -20.32
CA GLN A 306 10.80 13.03 -20.68
C GLN A 306 12.15 12.54 -21.19
N LEU A 307 12.76 13.23 -22.15
CA LEU A 307 14.02 12.79 -22.77
C LEU A 307 15.24 13.16 -21.94
N GLY A 308 15.24 14.33 -21.29
CA GLY A 308 16.36 14.85 -20.52
C GLY A 308 16.50 14.19 -19.15
N LEU A 309 15.39 13.95 -18.45
CA LEU A 309 15.38 13.30 -17.11
C LEU A 309 14.93 11.84 -17.16
N ASN A 310 14.64 11.31 -18.35
CA ASN A 310 14.14 9.95 -18.57
C ASN A 310 12.84 9.66 -17.78
N HIS A 311 11.97 10.66 -17.65
CA HIS A 311 10.66 10.49 -17.02
C HIS A 311 9.69 9.80 -18.00
N PRO A 312 8.82 8.89 -17.52
CA PRO A 312 7.88 8.18 -18.39
C PRO A 312 6.74 9.08 -18.93
N MET A 313 6.57 10.27 -18.35
CA MET A 313 5.56 11.25 -18.71
C MET A 313 6.08 12.64 -18.31
N GLY A 314 5.74 13.65 -19.12
CA GLY A 314 6.09 15.02 -18.83
C GLY A 314 5.23 15.60 -17.70
N PRO A 315 5.71 16.65 -17.01
CA PRO A 315 5.03 17.23 -15.86
C PRO A 315 3.63 17.77 -16.18
N LEU A 316 3.42 18.43 -17.33
CA LEU A 316 2.12 19.00 -17.69
C LEU A 316 1.11 17.91 -18.04
N ALA A 317 1.51 16.90 -18.81
CA ALA A 317 0.67 15.73 -19.08
C ALA A 317 0.38 14.92 -17.80
N LEU A 318 1.32 14.85 -16.87
CA LEU A 318 1.13 14.24 -15.56
C LEU A 318 0.13 15.03 -14.71
N ALA A 319 0.22 16.36 -14.70
CA ALA A 319 -0.75 17.22 -14.01
C ALA A 319 -2.16 17.02 -14.58
N ASP A 320 -2.32 16.93 -15.91
CA ASP A 320 -3.59 16.63 -16.56
C ASP A 320 -4.12 15.21 -16.26
N LEU A 321 -3.23 14.24 -16.04
CA LEU A 321 -3.60 12.88 -15.64
C LEU A 321 -4.09 12.82 -14.19
N ILE A 322 -3.44 13.57 -13.29
CA ILE A 322 -3.83 13.66 -11.87
C ILE A 322 -5.14 14.45 -11.74
N GLY A 323 -5.26 15.55 -12.47
CA GLY A 323 -6.33 16.52 -12.42
C GLY A 323 -5.86 17.83 -11.77
N LEU A 324 -6.05 18.94 -12.48
CA LEU A 324 -5.50 20.25 -12.08
C LEU A 324 -6.08 20.78 -10.76
N ASP A 325 -7.33 20.46 -10.44
CA ASP A 325 -7.95 20.78 -9.16
C ASP A 325 -7.28 20.04 -7.99
N VAL A 326 -6.88 18.78 -8.19
CA VAL A 326 -6.16 17.99 -7.18
C VAL A 326 -4.75 18.53 -6.99
N VAL A 327 -4.06 18.84 -8.10
CA VAL A 327 -2.72 19.45 -8.07
C VAL A 327 -2.76 20.79 -7.34
N LEU A 328 -3.71 21.67 -7.68
CA LEU A 328 -3.91 22.95 -7.03
C LEU A 328 -4.22 22.80 -5.53
N ALA A 329 -5.08 21.85 -5.15
CA ALA A 329 -5.39 21.59 -3.75
C ALA A 329 -4.15 21.15 -2.96
N ILE A 330 -3.29 20.30 -3.53
CA ILE A 330 -2.02 19.89 -2.92
C ILE A 330 -1.09 21.09 -2.74
N MET A 331 -0.93 21.94 -3.75
CA MET A 331 -0.08 23.13 -3.68
C MET A 331 -0.59 24.12 -2.63
N LYS A 332 -1.89 24.41 -2.60
CA LYS A 332 -2.51 25.28 -1.57
C LYS A 332 -2.29 24.74 -0.16
N SER A 333 -2.48 23.43 0.03
CA SER A 333 -2.23 22.79 1.33
C SER A 333 -0.75 22.89 1.73
N LEU A 334 0.18 22.63 0.81
CA LEU A 334 1.62 22.76 1.05
C LEU A 334 1.98 24.20 1.40
N TYR A 335 1.53 25.18 0.63
CA TYR A 335 1.76 26.60 0.89
C TYR A 335 1.22 27.01 2.27
N GLN A 336 -0.02 26.66 2.59
CA GLN A 336 -0.62 26.97 3.89
C GLN A 336 0.15 26.37 5.06
N ARG A 337 0.65 25.13 4.92
CA ARG A 337 1.35 24.43 6.01
C ARG A 337 2.83 24.80 6.14
N THR A 338 3.46 25.28 5.07
CA THR A 338 4.90 25.62 5.06
C THR A 338 5.15 27.12 5.11
N ASN A 339 4.18 27.93 4.68
CA ASN A 339 4.31 29.36 4.44
C ASN A 339 5.53 29.72 3.57
N ASP A 340 5.87 28.84 2.63
CA ASP A 340 7.03 28.96 1.76
C ASP A 340 6.57 29.26 0.33
N GLY A 341 7.02 30.39 -0.22
CA GLY A 341 6.68 30.86 -1.56
C GLY A 341 6.99 29.86 -2.67
N LYS A 342 7.90 28.90 -2.43
CA LYS A 342 8.15 27.75 -3.33
C LYS A 342 6.88 26.98 -3.69
N TYR A 343 5.91 26.91 -2.79
CA TYR A 343 4.67 26.16 -2.98
C TYR A 343 3.49 27.04 -3.40
N LEU A 344 3.72 28.35 -3.62
CA LEU A 344 2.68 29.25 -4.11
C LEU A 344 2.22 28.77 -5.50
N PRO A 345 0.94 28.41 -5.69
CA PRO A 345 0.46 27.93 -6.98
C PRO A 345 0.65 28.99 -8.08
N CYS A 346 1.08 28.56 -9.26
CA CYS A 346 1.10 29.43 -10.43
C CYS A 346 -0.32 29.94 -10.76
N PRO A 347 -0.54 31.25 -11.05
CA PRO A 347 -1.86 31.78 -11.37
C PRO A 347 -2.56 31.05 -12.53
N LEU A 348 -1.79 30.51 -13.48
CA LEU A 348 -2.30 29.75 -14.61
C LEU A 348 -3.14 28.53 -14.17
N ILE A 349 -2.67 27.78 -13.16
CA ILE A 349 -3.42 26.59 -12.71
C ILE A 349 -4.73 26.99 -12.02
N GLU A 350 -4.76 28.14 -11.34
CA GLU A 350 -5.97 28.67 -10.72
C GLU A 350 -7.01 29.05 -11.78
N GLU A 351 -6.59 29.81 -12.80
CA GLU A 351 -7.43 30.21 -13.92
C GLU A 351 -8.00 28.99 -14.67
N MET A 352 -7.17 27.97 -14.91
CA MET A 352 -7.60 26.75 -15.59
C MET A 352 -8.64 25.97 -14.79
N VAL A 353 -8.44 25.85 -13.48
CA VAL A 353 -9.40 25.19 -12.58
C VAL A 353 -10.72 25.96 -12.52
N GLU A 354 -10.67 27.29 -12.43
CA GLU A 354 -11.85 28.16 -12.47
C GLU A 354 -12.65 28.01 -13.78
N LYS A 355 -11.95 27.82 -14.91
CA LYS A 355 -12.55 27.56 -16.22
C LYS A 355 -13.01 26.11 -16.42
N GLY A 356 -12.87 25.25 -15.42
CA GLY A 356 -13.26 23.84 -15.51
C GLY A 356 -12.35 22.98 -16.39
N LYS A 357 -11.14 23.46 -16.71
CA LYS A 357 -10.11 22.69 -17.42
C LYS A 357 -9.32 21.87 -16.42
N LEU A 358 -9.81 20.67 -16.10
CA LEU A 358 -9.27 19.79 -15.06
C LEU A 358 -8.44 18.62 -15.61
N GLY A 359 -7.98 18.71 -16.86
CA GLY A 359 -7.18 17.68 -17.52
C GLY A 359 -8.04 16.57 -18.15
N ARG A 360 -7.55 15.33 -18.08
CA ARG A 360 -8.17 14.18 -18.78
C ARG A 360 -9.62 13.94 -18.41
N LYS A 361 -9.99 14.18 -17.15
CA LYS A 361 -11.36 13.94 -16.66
C LYS A 361 -12.41 14.90 -17.23
N THR A 362 -12.00 16.06 -17.71
CA THR A 362 -12.84 17.05 -18.40
C THR A 362 -12.50 17.20 -19.87
N ARG A 363 -11.63 16.33 -20.42
CA ARG A 363 -11.14 16.38 -21.80
C ARG A 363 -10.42 17.67 -22.20
N GLY A 364 -9.91 18.40 -21.20
CA GLY A 364 -9.26 19.68 -21.42
C GLY A 364 -8.50 20.13 -20.18
N GLY A 365 -7.22 20.42 -20.38
CA GLY A 365 -6.26 20.91 -19.40
C GLY A 365 -5.16 21.68 -20.11
N PHE A 366 -3.90 21.31 -19.89
CA PHE A 366 -2.77 21.77 -20.71
C PHE A 366 -2.85 21.21 -22.13
N TYR A 367 -3.43 20.00 -22.28
CA TYR A 367 -3.72 19.36 -23.55
C TYR A 367 -5.22 19.18 -23.78
N THR A 368 -5.58 18.78 -24.99
CA THR A 368 -6.95 18.37 -25.39
C THR A 368 -7.02 16.84 -25.48
N TYR A 369 -8.09 16.22 -25.00
CA TYR A 369 -8.23 14.75 -24.92
C TYR A 369 -9.53 14.18 -25.49
#